data_AF-I7M8P0-F1
#
_entry.id   AF-I7M8P0-F1
#
_cell.length_a   1.000
_cell.length_b   1.000
_cell.length_c   1.000
_cell.angle_alpha   90.00
_cell.angle_beta   90.00
_cell.angle_gamma   90.00
#
_symmetry.space_group_name_H-M   'P 1'
#
loop_
_entity.id
_entity.type
_entity.pdbx_description
1 polymer ?
#
loop_
_entity_poly.entity_id
_entity_poly.type
_entity_poly.pdbx_seq_one_letter_code
_entity_poly.pdbx_strand_id
1 'polypeptide(L)'
;MSAILKRAAKYKRVSSILCEGEAHLRDPFTPPPVILKPPAPRKDKKPDDITDFPAQKLIPLPESIPYQEGKYRPASIPMVAGFFPYNCYLQQGKVYSWCSCGISQSGPWCDGLCNSVVTRCRPVVFNVSQSGYYKICNCKFSANAPFCNNTHRKMVRYHHQTHRGFYEIWGAALFVLGWVYMGFNYYT
;
A
#
# COMPACT_ATOMS: atom_id res chain seq x y z
N MET A 1 23.02 46.64 -21.57
CA MET A 1 22.46 45.51 -20.78
C MET A 1 21.70 44.58 -21.71
N SER A 2 22.19 43.35 -21.83
CA SER A 2 21.91 42.36 -22.89
C SER A 2 20.42 42.02 -23.05
N ALA A 3 19.96 41.78 -24.29
CA ALA A 3 18.62 41.28 -24.62
C ALA A 3 18.21 40.02 -23.81
N ILE A 4 19.21 39.27 -23.36
CA ILE A 4 19.05 38.11 -22.47
C ILE A 4 18.44 38.53 -21.12
N LEU A 5 18.86 39.66 -20.54
CA LEU A 5 18.32 40.16 -19.26
C LEU A 5 16.85 40.60 -19.40
N LYS A 6 16.46 41.18 -20.54
CA LYS A 6 15.06 41.52 -20.83
C LYS A 6 14.16 40.28 -21.00
N ARG A 7 14.71 39.18 -21.52
CA ARG A 7 14.01 37.88 -21.64
C ARG A 7 13.88 37.18 -20.29
N ALA A 8 14.95 37.18 -19.49
CA ALA A 8 14.95 36.60 -18.14
C ALA A 8 13.96 37.29 -17.19
N ALA A 9 13.70 38.58 -17.36
CA ALA A 9 12.72 39.32 -16.56
C ALA A 9 11.26 38.83 -16.70
N LYS A 10 10.93 38.06 -17.75
CA LYS A 10 9.59 37.51 -17.99
C LYS A 10 9.38 36.12 -17.37
N TYR A 11 10.40 35.56 -16.72
CA TYR A 11 10.33 34.23 -16.11
C TYR A 11 9.34 34.20 -14.93
N LYS A 12 8.31 33.35 -15.03
CA LYS A 12 7.38 33.08 -13.92
C LYS A 12 7.52 31.62 -13.49
N ARG A 13 7.65 31.39 -12.17
CA ARG A 13 7.69 30.01 -11.62
C ARG A 13 6.27 29.45 -11.56
N VAL A 14 5.84 28.80 -12.63
CA VAL A 14 4.51 28.16 -12.77
C VAL A 14 4.66 26.64 -12.79
N SER A 15 3.72 25.92 -12.16
CA SER A 15 3.71 24.44 -12.20
C SER A 15 3.27 23.94 -13.58
N SER A 16 3.90 22.88 -14.09
CA SER A 16 3.57 22.31 -15.40
C SER A 16 2.35 21.38 -15.39
N ILE A 17 1.78 21.09 -14.22
CA ILE A 17 0.81 19.99 -14.03
C ILE A 17 -0.61 20.53 -13.73
N LEU A 18 -0.75 21.74 -13.19
CA LEU A 18 -2.03 22.24 -12.66
C LEU A 18 -2.54 23.50 -13.36
N CYS A 19 -1.82 24.03 -14.35
CA CYS A 19 -2.15 25.29 -15.04
C CYS A 19 -2.09 25.10 -16.56
N GLU A 20 -3.16 24.54 -17.14
CA GLU A 20 -3.30 24.38 -18.59
C GLU A 20 -3.19 25.75 -19.28
N GLY A 21 -2.36 25.84 -20.33
CA GLY A 21 -2.13 27.08 -21.07
C GLY A 21 -1.04 28.01 -20.53
N GLU A 22 -0.58 27.85 -19.29
CA GLU A 22 0.44 28.72 -18.68
C GLU A 22 1.88 28.22 -18.82
N ALA A 23 2.09 27.03 -19.39
CA ALA A 23 3.42 26.39 -19.47
C ALA A 23 4.49 27.24 -20.19
N HIS A 24 4.07 28.06 -21.17
CA HIS A 24 4.95 28.96 -21.92
C HIS A 24 5.53 30.11 -21.08
N LEU A 25 4.95 30.42 -19.91
CA LEU A 25 5.45 31.47 -19.02
C LEU A 25 6.72 31.07 -18.25
N ARG A 26 7.05 29.77 -18.27
CA ARG A 26 8.25 29.23 -17.62
C ARG A 26 9.50 29.45 -18.47
N ASP A 27 9.38 29.47 -19.80
CA ASP A 27 10.50 29.63 -20.71
C ASP A 27 10.27 30.84 -21.63
N PRO A 28 11.10 31.90 -21.53
CA PRO A 28 10.94 33.11 -22.33
C PRO A 28 11.11 32.91 -23.85
N PHE A 29 11.59 31.75 -24.30
CA PHE A 29 11.73 31.40 -25.71
C PHE A 29 10.54 30.62 -26.27
N THR A 30 9.65 30.13 -25.41
CA THR A 30 8.48 29.37 -25.87
C THR A 30 7.35 30.33 -26.25
N PRO A 31 6.83 30.29 -27.49
CA PRO A 31 5.69 31.12 -27.87
C PRO A 31 4.42 30.68 -27.10
N PRO A 32 3.46 31.61 -26.88
CA PRO A 32 2.19 31.25 -26.26
C PRO A 32 1.43 30.24 -27.12
N PRO A 33 0.73 29.27 -26.50
CA PRO A 33 -0.05 28.30 -27.24
C PRO A 33 -1.15 29.02 -28.02
N VAL A 34 -1.20 28.80 -29.32
CA VAL A 34 -2.27 29.33 -30.17
C VAL A 34 -3.42 28.34 -30.13
N ILE A 35 -4.57 28.79 -29.59
CA ILE A 35 -5.80 28.00 -29.63
C ILE A 35 -6.31 28.02 -31.07
N LEU A 36 -6.03 26.96 -31.81
CA LEU A 36 -6.57 26.78 -33.15
C LEU A 36 -8.08 26.58 -33.04
N LYS A 37 -8.84 27.40 -33.77
CA LYS A 37 -10.27 27.13 -33.95
C LYS A 37 -10.39 25.87 -34.82
N PRO A 38 -11.30 24.94 -34.48
CA PRO A 38 -11.58 23.82 -35.37
C PRO A 38 -11.98 24.35 -36.75
N PRO A 39 -11.58 23.67 -37.84
CA PRO A 39 -12.01 24.05 -39.18
C PRO A 39 -13.55 24.07 -39.24
N ALA A 40 -14.10 25.01 -40.01
CA ALA A 40 -15.53 25.07 -40.20
C ALA A 40 -16.04 23.72 -40.74
N PRO A 41 -17.25 23.27 -40.34
CA PRO A 41 -17.83 22.04 -40.84
C PRO A 41 -17.91 22.08 -42.37
N ARG A 42 -17.60 20.96 -43.03
CA ARG A 42 -17.72 20.84 -44.49
C ARG A 42 -19.18 21.00 -44.89
N LYS A 43 -19.44 21.77 -45.95
CA LYS A 43 -20.81 22.02 -46.44
C LYS A 43 -21.35 20.84 -47.24
N ASP A 44 -20.48 20.15 -47.98
CA ASP A 44 -20.87 19.11 -48.92
C ASP A 44 -20.51 17.73 -48.36
N LYS A 45 -21.54 16.92 -48.10
CA LYS A 45 -21.39 15.52 -47.68
C LYS A 45 -21.46 14.64 -48.92
N LYS A 46 -20.39 13.92 -49.23
CA LYS A 46 -20.43 12.91 -50.30
C LYS A 46 -21.09 11.63 -49.76
N PRO A 47 -21.85 10.90 -50.57
CA PRO A 47 -22.54 9.67 -50.13
C PRO A 47 -21.57 8.58 -49.65
N ASP A 48 -20.31 8.60 -50.09
CA ASP A 48 -19.28 7.64 -49.70
C ASP A 48 -18.40 8.11 -48.51
N ASP A 49 -18.72 9.24 -47.88
CA ASP A 49 -17.88 9.85 -46.85
C ASP A 49 -18.13 9.23 -45.47
N ILE A 50 -17.26 8.31 -45.05
CA ILE A 50 -17.28 7.62 -43.74
C ILE A 50 -16.89 8.58 -42.60
N THR A 51 -16.50 9.82 -42.88
CA THR A 51 -16.05 10.78 -41.85
C THR A 51 -17.19 11.46 -41.07
N ASP A 52 -18.44 11.30 -41.49
CA ASP A 52 -19.64 11.77 -40.79
C ASP A 52 -20.12 10.77 -39.72
N PHE A 53 -19.28 10.55 -38.70
CA PHE A 53 -19.76 9.84 -37.51
C PHE A 53 -20.81 10.73 -36.81
N PRO A 54 -22.00 10.22 -36.48
CA PRO A 54 -22.96 10.98 -35.68
C PRO A 54 -22.26 11.42 -34.40
N ALA A 55 -22.35 12.71 -34.08
CA ALA A 55 -21.74 13.25 -32.87
C ALA A 55 -22.21 12.38 -31.70
N GLN A 56 -21.27 11.67 -31.07
CA GLN A 56 -21.59 10.84 -29.94
C GLN A 56 -22.21 11.75 -28.89
N LYS A 57 -23.40 11.38 -28.41
CA LYS A 57 -24.08 12.13 -27.36
C LYS A 57 -23.13 12.17 -26.17
N LEU A 58 -22.61 13.35 -25.87
CA LEU A 58 -21.83 13.61 -24.66
C LEU A 58 -22.80 13.49 -23.50
N ILE A 59 -22.98 12.27 -23.01
CA ILE A 59 -23.65 12.02 -21.75
C ILE A 59 -22.62 12.45 -20.70
N PRO A 60 -22.91 13.45 -19.85
CA PRO A 60 -22.03 13.71 -18.72
C PRO A 60 -21.99 12.40 -17.93
N LEU A 61 -20.82 11.75 -17.91
CA LEU A 61 -20.58 10.70 -16.96
C LEU A 61 -20.88 11.34 -15.60
N PRO A 62 -21.86 10.84 -14.82
CA PRO A 62 -22.02 11.30 -13.46
C PRO A 62 -20.64 11.14 -12.85
N GLU A 63 -20.06 12.27 -12.44
CA GLU A 63 -18.69 12.39 -11.98
C GLU A 63 -18.32 11.10 -11.27
N SER A 64 -17.29 10.42 -11.79
CA SER A 64 -16.81 9.13 -11.30
C SER A 64 -17.10 9.07 -9.82
N ILE A 65 -18.02 8.19 -9.39
CA ILE A 65 -18.47 8.11 -7.99
C ILE A 65 -17.22 8.37 -7.15
N PRO A 66 -17.11 9.52 -6.44
CA PRO A 66 -15.84 9.94 -5.88
C PRO A 66 -15.35 8.75 -5.11
N TYR A 67 -14.22 8.18 -5.56
CA TYR A 67 -13.78 6.90 -5.05
C TYR A 67 -13.64 7.12 -3.54
N GLN A 68 -14.56 6.52 -2.78
CA GLN A 68 -14.67 6.76 -1.35
C GLN A 68 -13.50 6.02 -0.71
N GLU A 69 -12.30 6.58 -0.82
CA GLU A 69 -11.13 6.16 -0.09
C GLU A 69 -11.49 6.19 1.39
N GLY A 70 -11.80 5.01 1.94
CA GLY A 70 -12.10 4.83 3.35
C GLY A 70 -13.56 4.52 3.72
N LYS A 71 -14.55 4.57 2.82
CA LYS A 71 -15.95 4.26 3.20
C LYS A 71 -16.39 2.80 2.95
N TYR A 72 -15.86 2.13 1.90
CA TYR A 72 -16.24 0.74 1.57
C TYR A 72 -15.11 -0.14 1.03
N ARG A 73 -13.92 -0.08 1.63
CA ARG A 73 -12.96 -1.17 1.44
C ARG A 73 -12.43 -1.59 2.81
N PRO A 74 -12.70 -2.84 3.25
CA PRO A 74 -12.19 -3.31 4.53
C PRO A 74 -10.67 -3.24 4.52
N ALA A 75 -10.07 -2.91 5.67
CA ALA A 75 -8.63 -3.04 5.84
C ALA A 75 -8.22 -4.43 5.35
N SER A 76 -7.28 -4.52 4.40
CA SER A 76 -6.75 -5.82 4.01
C SER A 76 -6.17 -6.43 5.28
N ILE A 77 -6.76 -7.54 5.72
CA ILE A 77 -6.33 -8.22 6.95
C ILE A 77 -4.85 -8.57 6.74
N PRO A 78 -3.94 -8.05 7.58
CA PRO A 78 -2.52 -8.31 7.41
C PRO A 78 -2.23 -9.78 7.69
N MET A 79 -1.23 -10.33 7.01
CA MET A 79 -0.76 -11.68 7.29
C MET A 79 0.02 -11.68 8.61
N VAL A 80 -0.17 -12.70 9.43
CA VAL A 80 0.63 -12.88 10.65
C VAL A 80 2.03 -13.32 10.22
N ALA A 81 3.02 -12.42 10.31
CA ALA A 81 4.42 -12.76 10.05
C ALA A 81 5.04 -13.59 11.18
N GLY A 82 4.58 -13.37 12.42
CA GLY A 82 4.93 -14.21 13.56
C GLY A 82 4.22 -13.83 14.84
N PHE A 83 4.12 -14.76 15.80
CA PHE A 83 3.44 -14.54 17.07
C PHE A 83 4.30 -13.80 18.11
N PHE A 84 5.62 -13.86 18.01
CA PHE A 84 6.51 -13.22 18.98
C PHE A 84 7.00 -11.86 18.46
N PRO A 85 7.14 -10.86 19.35
CA PRO A 85 7.69 -9.56 18.95
C PRO A 85 9.16 -9.68 18.56
N TYR A 86 9.59 -8.83 17.63
CA TYR A 86 10.99 -8.76 17.22
C TYR A 86 11.71 -7.75 18.12
N ASN A 87 12.74 -8.20 18.84
CA ASN A 87 13.56 -7.33 19.67
C ASN A 87 14.72 -6.80 18.83
N CYS A 88 14.77 -5.49 18.61
CA CYS A 88 15.86 -4.86 17.85
C CYS A 88 16.33 -3.57 18.50
N TYR A 89 17.61 -3.28 18.33
CA TYR A 89 18.19 -2.01 18.71
C TYR A 89 17.86 -0.94 17.67
N LEU A 90 17.25 0.16 18.11
CA LEU A 90 16.92 1.31 17.27
C LEU A 90 17.81 2.49 17.64
N GLN A 91 18.30 3.19 16.62
CA GLN A 91 19.13 4.38 16.77
C GLN A 91 18.25 5.64 16.76
N GLN A 92 18.60 6.60 17.61
CA GLN A 92 17.93 7.90 17.66
C GLN A 92 18.04 8.61 16.30
N GLY A 93 16.94 9.22 15.85
CA GLY A 93 16.91 10.02 14.62
C GLY A 93 16.96 9.22 13.31
N LYS A 94 17.23 7.91 13.36
CA LYS A 94 17.15 7.05 12.18
C LYS A 94 15.70 6.78 11.81
N VAL A 95 15.40 6.92 10.52
CA VAL A 95 14.07 6.65 9.96
C VAL A 95 13.99 5.17 9.61
N TYR A 96 12.96 4.51 10.13
CA TYR A 96 12.69 3.11 9.92
C TYR A 96 11.33 2.92 9.24
N SER A 97 11.22 1.93 8.36
CA SER A 97 10.00 1.56 7.65
C SER A 97 9.50 0.20 8.14
N TRP A 98 8.51 0.20 9.03
CA TRP A 98 7.92 -1.03 9.55
C TRP A 98 6.91 -1.61 8.57
N CYS A 99 7.00 -2.92 8.32
CA CYS A 99 6.06 -3.64 7.46
C CYS A 99 4.71 -3.86 8.17
N SER A 100 3.63 -3.35 7.61
CA SER A 100 2.26 -3.56 8.10
C SER A 100 1.53 -4.73 7.43
N CYS A 101 1.98 -5.20 6.26
CA CYS A 101 1.29 -6.24 5.49
C CYS A 101 1.60 -7.67 5.96
N GLY A 102 2.76 -7.89 6.57
CA GLY A 102 3.23 -9.21 7.00
C GLY A 102 3.87 -10.08 5.91
N ILE A 103 3.97 -9.58 4.68
CA ILE A 103 4.49 -10.34 3.50
C ILE A 103 5.99 -10.07 3.24
N SER A 104 6.57 -9.07 3.93
CA SER A 104 8.00 -8.74 3.80
C SER A 104 8.89 -9.95 4.10
N GLN A 105 9.92 -10.15 3.27
CA GLN A 105 10.91 -11.21 3.49
C GLN A 105 11.97 -10.78 4.51
N SER A 106 12.31 -9.49 4.59
CA SER A 106 13.21 -8.90 5.59
C SER A 106 12.49 -8.45 6.87
N GLY A 107 11.36 -9.11 7.20
CA GLY A 107 10.58 -8.80 8.39
C GLY A 107 11.47 -8.66 9.63
N PRO A 108 11.35 -7.57 10.42
CA PRO A 108 10.19 -6.68 10.57
C PRO A 108 10.10 -5.48 9.61
N TRP A 109 11.09 -5.29 8.74
CA TRP A 109 11.20 -4.12 7.86
C TRP A 109 10.43 -4.29 6.55
N CYS A 110 10.15 -3.18 5.86
CA CYS A 110 9.43 -3.20 4.60
C CYS A 110 10.38 -3.27 3.39
N ASP A 111 10.19 -4.30 2.57
CA ASP A 111 10.92 -4.51 1.30
C ASP A 111 10.19 -3.95 0.07
N GLY A 112 9.04 -3.30 0.25
CA GLY A 112 8.21 -2.83 -0.86
C GLY A 112 7.36 -3.91 -1.55
N LEU A 113 7.40 -5.17 -1.12
CA LEU A 113 6.49 -6.23 -1.60
C LEU A 113 5.00 -5.88 -1.40
N CYS A 114 4.68 -4.95 -0.50
CA CYS A 114 3.33 -4.42 -0.34
C CYS A 114 2.78 -3.72 -1.60
N ASN A 115 3.64 -3.29 -2.53
CA ASN A 115 3.25 -2.66 -3.77
C ASN A 115 2.98 -3.66 -4.89
N SER A 116 3.66 -4.83 -4.85
CA SER A 116 3.46 -5.89 -5.83
C SER A 116 2.26 -6.79 -5.49
N VAL A 117 1.89 -6.87 -4.22
CA VAL A 117 0.72 -7.65 -3.77
C VAL A 117 -0.52 -6.76 -3.66
N VAL A 118 -1.71 -7.33 -3.87
CA VAL A 118 -3.03 -6.68 -3.72
C VAL A 118 -3.38 -6.40 -2.24
N THR A 119 -2.40 -6.09 -1.40
CA THR A 119 -2.61 -5.62 -0.04
C THR A 119 -2.68 -4.10 0.01
N ARG A 120 -3.54 -3.58 0.88
CA ARG A 120 -3.62 -2.14 1.16
C ARG A 120 -2.89 -1.66 2.38
N CYS A 121 -2.29 -2.59 3.10
CA CYS A 121 -1.31 -2.31 4.12
C CYS A 121 -0.12 -1.55 3.50
N ARG A 122 0.12 -0.32 3.96
CA ARG A 122 1.29 0.49 3.61
C ARG A 122 2.25 0.57 4.80
N PRO A 123 3.57 0.61 4.57
CA PRO A 123 4.54 0.62 5.65
C PRO A 123 4.38 1.85 6.54
N VAL A 124 4.61 1.67 7.84
CA VAL A 124 4.59 2.77 8.81
C VAL A 124 6.01 3.28 8.98
N VAL A 125 6.22 4.53 8.57
CA VAL A 125 7.51 5.20 8.73
C VAL A 125 7.56 5.85 10.11
N PHE A 126 8.61 5.58 10.87
CA PHE A 126 8.77 6.14 12.20
C PHE A 126 10.25 6.37 12.53
N ASN A 127 10.50 7.18 13.54
CA ASN A 127 11.79 7.40 14.15
C ASN A 127 11.67 7.24 15.67
N VAL A 128 12.81 7.17 16.35
CA VAL A 128 12.87 7.04 17.81
C VAL A 128 13.64 8.21 18.40
N SER A 129 13.17 8.71 19.54
CA SER A 129 13.80 9.81 20.28
C SER A 129 15.01 9.39 21.10
N GLN A 130 15.08 8.14 21.55
CA GLN A 130 16.18 7.59 22.33
C GLN A 130 16.68 6.30 21.68
N SER A 131 18.00 6.12 21.64
CA SER A 131 18.59 4.87 21.15
C SER A 131 18.45 3.77 22.20
N GLY A 132 17.96 2.59 21.81
CA GLY A 132 17.72 1.51 22.76
C GLY A 132 17.11 0.27 22.13
N TYR A 133 16.84 -0.75 22.96
CA TYR A 133 16.17 -1.97 22.53
C TYR A 133 14.65 -1.80 22.59
N TYR A 134 13.99 -2.01 21.45
CA TYR A 134 12.54 -1.91 21.32
C TYR A 134 11.94 -3.23 20.86
N LYS A 135 10.70 -3.47 21.27
CA LYS A 135 9.89 -4.62 20.85
C LYS A 135 8.98 -4.20 19.70
N ILE A 136 9.34 -4.62 18.50
CA ILE A 136 8.58 -4.33 17.28
C ILE A 136 7.52 -5.41 17.05
N CYS A 137 6.35 -5.00 16.60
CA CYS A 137 5.23 -5.89 16.33
C CYS A 137 5.51 -6.78 15.12
N ASN A 138 5.43 -8.10 15.33
CA ASN A 138 5.51 -9.10 14.26
C ASN A 138 4.14 -9.70 13.88
N CYS A 139 3.18 -9.69 14.79
CA CYS A 139 1.84 -10.23 14.51
C CYS A 139 1.01 -9.34 13.57
N LYS A 140 1.36 -8.05 13.44
CA LYS A 140 0.69 -7.03 12.61
C LYS A 140 -0.73 -6.61 13.08
N PHE A 141 -1.15 -7.09 14.25
CA PHE A 141 -2.42 -6.70 14.89
C PHE A 141 -2.21 -5.83 16.15
N SER A 142 -1.09 -5.11 16.25
CA SER A 142 -0.88 -4.15 17.35
C SER A 142 -1.70 -2.90 17.10
N ALA A 143 -2.43 -2.44 18.12
CA ALA A 143 -3.11 -1.15 18.10
C ALA A 143 -2.13 0.02 18.21
N ASN A 144 -0.92 -0.24 18.73
CA ASN A 144 0.15 0.74 18.86
C ASN A 144 1.28 0.43 17.86
N ALA A 145 0.94 0.12 16.61
CA ALA A 145 1.93 -0.10 15.56
C ALA A 145 2.84 1.14 15.42
N PRO A 146 4.17 0.98 15.32
CA PRO A 146 4.94 -0.24 15.05
C PRO A 146 5.34 -1.08 16.29
N PHE A 147 5.08 -0.59 17.50
CA PHE A 147 5.48 -1.23 18.75
C PHE A 147 4.53 -2.36 19.17
N CYS A 148 5.04 -3.30 19.96
CA CYS A 148 4.26 -4.40 20.49
C CYS A 148 3.40 -3.96 21.68
N ASN A 149 2.07 -4.19 21.60
CA ASN A 149 1.11 -3.93 22.68
C ASN A 149 0.56 -5.22 23.33
N ASN A 150 1.26 -6.35 23.21
CA ASN A 150 0.84 -7.67 23.70
C ASN A 150 -0.44 -8.27 23.08
N THR A 151 -1.01 -7.72 21.99
CA THR A 151 -2.16 -8.34 21.29
C THR A 151 -1.87 -9.76 20.82
N HIS A 152 -0.62 -10.05 20.46
CA HIS A 152 -0.18 -11.38 20.08
C HIS A 152 -0.44 -12.45 21.17
N ARG A 153 -0.40 -12.09 22.46
CA ARG A 153 -0.70 -13.02 23.56
C ARG A 153 -2.16 -13.47 23.54
N LYS A 154 -3.08 -12.57 23.15
CA LYS A 154 -4.50 -12.91 23.01
C LYS A 154 -4.72 -13.88 21.84
N MET A 155 -4.05 -13.65 20.71
CA MET A 155 -4.08 -14.57 19.57
C MET A 155 -3.57 -15.97 19.95
N VAL A 156 -2.40 -16.05 20.58
CA VAL A 156 -1.82 -17.33 21.02
C VAL A 156 -2.75 -18.04 22.01
N ARG A 157 -3.30 -17.32 22.99
CA ARG A 157 -4.27 -17.88 23.94
C ARG A 157 -5.52 -18.41 23.23
N TYR A 158 -6.08 -17.66 22.28
CA TYR A 158 -7.27 -18.06 21.53
C TYR A 158 -7.01 -19.31 20.68
N HIS A 159 -5.84 -19.37 20.02
CA HIS A 159 -5.41 -20.55 19.27
C HIS A 159 -5.28 -21.79 20.19
N HIS A 160 -4.64 -21.64 21.35
CA HIS A 160 -4.57 -22.73 22.32
C HIS A 160 -5.94 -23.14 22.86
N GLN A 161 -6.87 -22.19 23.08
CA GLN A 161 -8.21 -22.50 23.55
C GLN A 161 -9.04 -23.27 22.52
N THR A 162 -8.99 -22.87 21.26
CA THR A 162 -9.75 -23.50 20.17
C THR A 162 -9.25 -24.91 19.87
N HIS A 163 -7.94 -25.15 19.95
CA HIS A 163 -7.36 -26.45 19.68
C HIS A 163 -7.07 -27.31 20.93
N ARG A 164 -7.44 -26.84 22.13
CA ARG A 164 -7.14 -27.52 23.39
C ARG A 164 -7.67 -28.95 23.42
N GLY A 165 -8.93 -29.14 23.06
CA GLY A 165 -9.57 -30.46 23.08
C GLY A 165 -8.96 -31.43 22.07
N PHE A 166 -8.69 -30.96 20.85
CA PHE A 166 -8.14 -31.83 19.80
C PHE A 166 -6.73 -32.33 20.14
N TYR A 167 -5.81 -31.44 20.54
CA TYR A 167 -4.43 -31.84 20.83
C TYR A 167 -4.26 -32.57 22.17
N GLU A 168 -5.08 -32.27 23.20
CA GLU A 168 -5.03 -33.02 24.46
C GLU A 168 -5.58 -34.45 24.28
N ILE A 169 -6.69 -34.64 23.56
CA ILE A 169 -7.29 -35.96 23.33
C ILE A 169 -6.39 -36.83 22.46
N TRP A 170 -5.96 -36.33 21.30
CA TRP A 170 -5.08 -37.10 20.41
C TRP A 170 -3.69 -37.31 20.99
N GLY A 171 -3.16 -36.33 21.74
CA GLY A 171 -1.91 -36.48 22.46
C GLY A 171 -1.96 -37.59 23.51
N ALA A 172 -3.03 -37.63 24.32
CA ALA A 172 -3.25 -38.69 25.31
C ALA A 172 -3.46 -40.06 24.64
N ALA A 173 -4.24 -40.13 23.55
CA ALA A 173 -4.48 -41.36 22.82
C ALA A 173 -3.18 -41.93 22.22
N LEU A 174 -2.34 -41.11 21.59
CA LEU A 174 -1.04 -41.54 21.05
C LEU A 174 -0.08 -41.97 22.16
N PHE A 175 -0.09 -41.28 23.30
CA PHE A 175 0.72 -41.65 24.46
C PHE A 175 0.32 -43.01 25.03
N VAL A 176 -0.98 -43.26 25.18
CA VAL A 176 -1.51 -44.55 25.67
C VAL A 176 -1.26 -45.67 24.65
N LEU A 177 -1.52 -45.44 23.36
CA LEU A 177 -1.25 -46.41 22.30
C LEU A 177 0.24 -46.77 22.22
N GLY A 178 1.13 -45.78 22.38
CA GLY A 178 2.56 -46.00 22.45
C GLY A 178 2.97 -46.90 23.64
N TRP A 179 2.40 -46.66 24.83
CA TRP A 179 2.64 -47.50 26.00
C TRP A 179 2.08 -48.92 25.85
N VAL A 180 0.88 -49.08 25.29
CA VAL A 180 0.29 -50.40 24.99
C VAL A 180 1.15 -51.15 23.99
N TYR A 181 1.64 -50.48 22.94
CA TYR A 181 2.53 -51.08 21.95
C TYR A 181 3.86 -51.52 22.57
N MET A 182 4.50 -50.67 23.39
CA MET A 182 5.74 -51.01 24.08
C MET A 182 5.53 -52.15 25.07
N GLY A 183 4.43 -52.15 25.82
CA GLY A 183 4.06 -53.24 26.71
C GLY A 183 3.83 -54.55 25.96
N PHE A 184 3.08 -54.53 24.86
CA PHE A 184 2.86 -55.71 24.04
C PHE A 184 4.19 -56.31 23.56
N ASN A 185 5.09 -55.49 22.98
CA ASN A 185 6.38 -55.96 22.48
C ASN A 185 7.38 -56.40 23.57
N TYR A 186 7.24 -55.92 24.82
CA TYR A 186 8.12 -56.34 25.92
C TYR A 186 7.67 -57.63 26.60
N TYR A 187 6.38 -57.94 26.54
CA TYR A 187 5.78 -59.08 27.24
C TYR A 187 5.37 -60.24 26.31
N THR A 188 5.43 -60.08 24.98
CA THR A 188 5.43 -61.18 23.99
C THR A 188 6.85 -61.54 23.58
#